data_AF-A0A804MUU9-F1
#
_entry.id   AF-A0A804MUU9-F1
#
_cell.length_a   1.000
_cell.length_b   1.000
_cell.length_c   1.000
_cell.angle_alpha   90.00
_cell.angle_beta   90.00
_cell.angle_gamma   90.00
#
_symmetry.space_group_name_H-M   'P 1'
#
loop_
_entity.id
_entity.type
_entity.pdbx_description
1 polymer ?
#
loop_
_entity_poly.entity_id
_entity_poly.type
_entity_poly.pdbx_seq_one_letter_code
_entity_poly.pdbx_strand_id
1 'polypeptide(L)'
;MKQGIINPSDIDVTFEDFPYYVSENTKNVLLSCAFIHLEKKEFIKQFAEISSINQRILLFGPAGSEIYQETLVKALAKHFGARLLVVDSLLLPWGTKLWLSRQSDACF
;
A
#
# COMPACT_ATOMS: atom_id res chain seq x y z
N MET A 1 11.18 -14.74 9.61
CA MET A 1 10.73 -13.45 10.17
C MET A 1 11.41 -12.34 9.39
N LYS A 2 10.67 -11.54 8.62
CA LYS A 2 11.22 -10.29 8.07
C LYS A 2 10.18 -9.20 8.28
N GLN A 3 10.36 -8.38 9.32
CA GLN A 3 9.84 -7.02 9.33
C GLN A 3 10.52 -6.31 8.15
N GLY A 4 9.83 -6.27 7.01
CA GLY A 4 10.41 -5.94 5.72
C GLY A 4 10.30 -4.45 5.46
N ILE A 5 11.18 -3.65 6.07
CA ILE A 5 11.46 -2.34 5.51
C ILE A 5 12.25 -2.57 4.23
N ILE A 6 11.69 -2.13 3.11
CA ILE A 6 12.29 -2.22 1.77
C ILE A 6 12.76 -0.82 1.40
N ASN A 7 14.04 -0.67 1.05
CA ASN A 7 14.54 0.61 0.55
C ASN A 7 14.11 0.79 -0.90
N PRO A 8 13.91 2.04 -1.37
CA PRO A 8 13.55 2.30 -2.76
C PRO A 8 14.58 1.76 -3.76
N SER A 9 15.86 1.69 -3.37
CA SER A 9 16.96 1.12 -4.17
C SER A 9 16.85 -0.40 -4.35
N ASP A 10 16.16 -1.09 -3.44
CA ASP A 10 15.97 -2.55 -3.48
C ASP A 10 14.68 -2.94 -4.24
N ILE A 11 13.96 -1.96 -4.79
CA ILE A 11 12.73 -2.18 -5.57
C ILE A 11 13.09 -2.14 -7.05
N ASP A 12 12.86 -3.24 -7.77
CA ASP A 12 13.16 -3.29 -9.21
C ASP A 12 12.03 -2.74 -10.08
N VAL A 13 10.79 -2.81 -9.61
CA VAL A 13 9.59 -2.41 -10.39
C VAL A 13 9.36 -0.89 -10.40
N THR A 14 9.05 -0.32 -11.56
CA THR A 14 8.63 1.09 -11.73
C THR A 14 7.26 1.18 -12.39
N PHE A 15 6.69 2.38 -12.49
CA PHE A 15 5.46 2.58 -13.26
C PHE A 15 5.70 2.53 -14.78
N GLU A 16 6.91 2.78 -15.24
CA GLU A 16 7.31 2.74 -16.65
C GLU A 16 7.52 1.30 -17.14
N ASP A 17 8.04 0.42 -16.28
CA ASP A 17 8.25 -1.00 -16.54
C ASP A 17 7.40 -1.84 -15.58
N PHE A 18 6.09 -1.60 -15.61
CA PHE A 18 5.15 -2.30 -14.73
C PHE A 18 4.63 -3.57 -15.42
N PRO A 19 4.71 -4.75 -14.79
CA PRO A 19 4.40 -6.04 -15.43
C PRO A 19 2.90 -6.29 -15.69
N TYR A 20 2.03 -5.39 -15.24
CA TYR A 20 0.58 -5.51 -15.36
C TYR A 20 -0.04 -4.24 -15.94
N TYR A 21 -1.29 -4.33 -16.38
CA TYR A 21 -2.02 -3.13 -16.79
C TYR A 21 -2.42 -2.29 -15.57
N VAL A 22 -2.12 -0.99 -15.61
CA VAL A 22 -2.62 0.01 -14.68
C VAL A 22 -3.25 1.13 -15.50
N SER A 23 -4.51 1.48 -15.22
CA SER A 23 -5.14 2.59 -15.94
C SER A 23 -4.49 3.92 -15.56
N GLU A 24 -4.35 4.84 -16.52
CA GLU A 24 -3.76 6.16 -16.29
C GLU A 24 -4.52 6.94 -15.20
N ASN A 25 -5.85 6.79 -15.18
CA ASN A 25 -6.69 7.38 -14.14
C ASN A 25 -6.33 6.85 -12.74
N THR A 26 -6.21 5.52 -12.59
CA THR A 26 -5.81 4.91 -11.31
C THR A 26 -4.42 5.36 -10.89
N LYS A 27 -3.47 5.38 -11.82
CA LYS A 27 -2.10 5.88 -11.57
C LYS A 27 -2.11 7.32 -11.07
N ASN A 28 -2.84 8.21 -11.73
CA ASN A 28 -2.94 9.62 -11.35
C ASN A 28 -3.59 9.83 -9.99
N VAL A 29 -4.65 9.07 -9.67
CA VAL A 29 -5.28 9.10 -8.33
C VAL A 29 -4.28 8.67 -7.26
N LEU A 30 -3.56 7.57 -7.47
CA LEU A 30 -2.56 7.08 -6.51
C LEU A 30 -1.41 8.08 -6.29
N LEU A 31 -0.88 8.63 -7.38
CA LEU A 31 0.17 9.64 -7.32
C LEU A 31 -0.31 10.89 -6.58
N SER A 32 -1.51 11.39 -6.88
CA SER A 32 -2.06 12.59 -6.25
C SER A 32 -2.27 12.41 -4.74
N CYS A 33 -2.78 11.24 -4.32
CA CYS A 33 -2.96 10.93 -2.89
C CYS A 33 -1.62 10.81 -2.14
N ALA A 34 -0.61 10.23 -2.78
CA ALA A 34 0.70 10.01 -2.19
C ALA A 34 1.59 11.27 -2.20
N PHE A 35 1.49 12.09 -3.24
CA PHE A 35 2.31 13.29 -3.49
C PHE A 35 2.29 14.27 -2.31
N ILE A 36 1.10 14.55 -1.77
CA ILE A 36 0.91 15.47 -0.63
C ILE A 36 1.72 15.02 0.60
N HIS A 37 1.87 13.70 0.79
CA HIS A 37 2.46 13.13 1.99
C HIS A 37 3.94 12.77 1.83
N LEU A 38 4.36 12.37 0.62
CA LEU A 38 5.70 11.86 0.39
C LEU A 38 6.67 12.90 -0.18
N GLU A 39 6.20 13.85 -0.98
CA GLU A 39 7.13 14.71 -1.74
C GLU A 39 7.46 16.04 -1.03
N LYS A 40 6.50 16.72 -0.38
CA LYS A 40 6.77 18.06 0.20
C LYS A 40 5.99 18.40 1.46
N LYS A 41 6.70 18.37 2.61
CA LYS A 41 6.19 18.90 3.89
C LYS A 41 5.90 20.41 3.86
N GLU A 42 6.51 21.16 2.94
CA GLU A 42 6.36 22.62 2.85
C GLU A 42 4.98 23.03 2.33
N PHE A 43 4.37 22.21 1.48
CA PHE A 43 3.02 22.43 0.95
C PHE A 43 1.92 21.94 1.89
N ILE A 44 2.23 21.06 2.85
CA ILE A 44 1.27 20.61 3.87
C ILE A 44 0.66 21.82 4.61
N LYS A 45 1.42 22.89 4.83
CA LYS A 45 0.90 24.13 5.46
C LYS A 45 -0.19 24.83 4.63
N GLN A 46 -0.11 24.75 3.30
CA GLN A 46 -1.10 25.34 2.39
C GLN A 46 -2.33 24.44 2.21
N PHE A 47 -2.15 23.13 2.38
CA PHE A 47 -3.20 22.14 2.20
C PHE A 47 -3.81 21.64 3.53
N ALA A 48 -3.29 22.05 4.69
CA ALA A 48 -3.76 21.66 6.02
C ALA A 48 -5.23 22.04 6.30
N GLU A 49 -5.77 23.06 5.61
CA GLU A 49 -7.18 23.47 5.73
C GLU A 49 -8.13 22.58 4.91
N ILE A 50 -7.61 21.71 4.03
CA ILE A 50 -8.42 20.79 3.25
C ILE A 50 -8.63 19.51 4.06
N SER A 51 -9.75 19.43 4.76
CA SER A 51 -10.17 18.28 5.58
C SER A 51 -10.30 16.94 4.83
N SER A 52 -10.19 16.96 3.50
CA SER A 52 -10.35 15.80 2.60
C SER A 52 -9.05 15.06 2.26
N ILE A 53 -7.92 15.44 2.87
CA ILE A 53 -6.63 14.79 2.63
C ILE A 53 -6.60 13.43 3.34
N ASN A 54 -7.07 12.41 2.64
CA ASN A 54 -7.04 11.04 3.11
C ASN A 54 -5.61 10.46 2.98
N GLN A 55 -4.99 10.17 4.13
CA GLN A 55 -3.66 9.56 4.25
C GLN A 55 -3.64 8.05 3.95
N ARG A 56 -4.79 7.45 3.67
CA ARG A 56 -4.96 6.00 3.59
C ARG A 56 -5.63 5.63 2.29
N ILE A 57 -4.97 4.74 1.55
CA ILE A 57 -5.48 4.16 0.32
C ILE A 57 -5.74 2.68 0.62
N LEU A 58 -6.96 2.22 0.34
CA LEU A 58 -7.30 0.81 0.38
C LEU A 58 -7.27 0.26 -1.04
N LEU A 59 -6.43 -0.73 -1.28
CA LEU A 59 -6.43 -1.50 -2.53
C LEU A 59 -7.27 -2.76 -2.31
N PHE A 60 -8.20 -3.02 -3.22
CA PHE A 60 -9.04 -4.22 -3.20
C PHE A 60 -9.16 -4.80 -4.61
N GLY A 61 -9.32 -6.12 -4.69
CA GLY A 61 -9.42 -6.84 -5.95
C GLY A 61 -9.92 -8.28 -5.74
N PRO A 62 -10.09 -9.04 -6.82
CA PRO A 62 -10.47 -10.44 -6.75
C PRO A 62 -9.41 -11.29 -6.02
N ALA A 63 -9.79 -12.48 -5.54
CA ALA A 63 -8.84 -13.41 -4.93
C ALA A 63 -7.68 -13.71 -5.90
N GLY A 64 -6.44 -13.66 -5.41
CA GLY A 64 -5.25 -13.81 -6.26
C GLY A 64 -4.66 -12.49 -6.79
N SER A 65 -5.23 -11.34 -6.43
CA SER A 65 -4.73 -10.01 -6.83
C SER A 65 -3.69 -9.41 -5.86
N GLU A 66 -3.27 -10.16 -4.84
CA GLU A 66 -2.36 -9.69 -3.79
C GLU A 66 -1.01 -9.30 -4.37
N ILE A 67 -0.47 -10.09 -5.31
CA ILE A 67 0.81 -9.81 -5.98
C ILE A 67 0.72 -8.52 -6.81
N TYR A 68 -0.39 -8.28 -7.50
CA TYR A 68 -0.61 -7.05 -8.25
C TYR A 68 -0.62 -5.83 -7.33
N GLN A 69 -1.37 -5.91 -6.22
CA GLN A 69 -1.45 -4.83 -5.23
C GLN A 69 -0.09 -4.54 -4.58
N GLU A 70 0.65 -5.59 -4.20
CA GLU A 70 1.99 -5.46 -3.63
C GLU A 70 2.96 -4.81 -4.63
N THR A 71 2.94 -5.26 -5.89
CA THR A 71 3.79 -4.71 -6.95
C THR A 71 3.46 -3.24 -7.20
N LEU A 72 2.17 -2.88 -7.21
CA LEU A 72 1.69 -1.51 -7.40
C LEU A 72 2.18 -0.58 -6.29
N VAL A 73 2.12 -1.04 -5.03
CA VAL A 73 2.63 -0.29 -3.88
C VAL A 73 4.16 -0.14 -3.93
N LYS A 74 4.89 -1.16 -4.40
CA LYS A 74 6.34 -1.07 -4.60
C LYS A 74 6.71 -0.04 -5.67
N ALA A 75 6.03 -0.05 -6.81
CA ALA A 75 6.25 0.95 -7.87
C ALA A 75 5.96 2.38 -7.36
N LEU A 76 4.90 2.55 -6.58
CA LEU A 76 4.57 3.83 -5.93
C LEU A 76 5.67 4.28 -4.96
N ALA A 77 6.16 3.38 -4.11
CA ALA A 77 7.25 3.70 -3.18
C ALA A 77 8.55 4.09 -3.91
N LYS A 78 8.90 3.37 -4.99
CA LYS A 78 10.06 3.68 -5.81
C LYS A 78 9.94 5.04 -6.50
N HIS A 79 8.76 5.38 -7.03
CA HIS A 79 8.50 6.66 -7.69
C HIS A 79 8.78 7.86 -6.77
N PHE A 80 8.41 7.77 -5.49
CA PHE A 80 8.66 8.83 -4.50
C PHE A 80 9.98 8.68 -3.73
N GLY A 81 10.78 7.65 -4.01
CA GLY A 81 12.00 7.37 -3.24
C GLY A 81 11.72 7.06 -1.76
N ALA A 82 10.53 6.53 -1.44
CA ALA A 82 10.09 6.27 -0.09
C ALA A 82 10.49 4.86 0.38
N ARG A 83 10.78 4.71 1.68
CA ARG A 83 10.95 3.39 2.30
C ARG A 83 9.57 2.74 2.50
N LEU A 84 9.43 1.50 2.05
CA LEU A 84 8.19 0.74 2.15
C LEU A 84 8.23 -0.19 3.36
N LEU A 85 7.26 -0.08 4.27
CA LEU A 85 7.09 -1.02 5.38
C LEU A 85 5.97 -2.01 5.03
N VAL A 86 6.32 -3.30 4.96
CA VAL A 86 5.33 -4.37 4.74
C VAL A 86 5.01 -5.03 6.08
N VAL A 87 3.71 -5.09 6.41
CA VAL A 87 3.19 -5.74 7.62
C VAL A 87 2.13 -6.75 7.21
N ASP A 88 2.34 -8.01 7.56
CA ASP A 88 1.37 -9.07 7.39
C ASP A 88 0.56 -9.24 8.69
N SER A 89 -0.76 -9.23 8.57
CA SER A 89 -1.68 -9.40 9.71
C SER A 89 -1.61 -10.79 10.34
N LEU A 90 -1.22 -11.81 9.57
CA LEU A 90 -1.04 -13.19 10.07
C LEU A 90 0.14 -13.30 11.04
N LEU A 91 1.10 -12.38 10.95
CA LEU A 91 2.27 -12.31 11.81
C LEU A 91 2.04 -11.45 13.05
N LEU A 92 0.92 -10.71 13.13
CA LEU A 92 0.58 -9.94 14.31
C LEU A 92 -0.01 -10.89 15.36
N PRO A 93 0.45 -10.83 16.63
CA PRO A 93 0.02 -11.73 17.71
C PRO A 93 -1.48 -11.65 18.04
N TRP A 94 -2.21 -10.73 17.41
CA TRP A 94 -3.66 -10.55 17.53
C TRP A 94 -4.48 -11.28 16.43
N GLY A 95 -3.87 -11.59 15.27
CA GLY A 95 -4.58 -12.13 14.11
C GLY A 95 -4.86 -13.65 14.19
N THR A 96 -3.98 -14.40 14.84
CA THR A 96 -4.10 -15.87 14.97
C THR A 96 -5.17 -16.29 15.99
N LYS A 97 -5.49 -15.44 16.98
CA LYS A 97 -6.48 -15.77 18.01
C LYS A 97 -7.93 -15.61 17.54
N LEU A 98 -8.23 -14.68 16.63
CA LEU A 98 -9.61 -14.45 16.17
C LEU A 98 -10.08 -15.45 15.09
N TRP A 99 -9.17 -16.07 14.35
CA TRP A 99 -9.51 -17.13 13.39
C TRP A 99 -9.72 -18.48 14.07
N LEU A 100 -8.90 -18.84 15.07
CA LEU A 100 -9.07 -20.12 15.77
C LEU A 100 -10.37 -20.21 16.56
N SER A 101 -10.89 -19.09 17.09
CA SER A 101 -12.18 -19.07 17.79
C SER A 101 -13.40 -18.97 16.87
N ARG A 102 -13.22 -18.75 15.56
CA ARG A 102 -14.32 -18.71 14.58
C ARG A 102 -14.51 -20.01 13.80
N GLN A 103 -13.54 -20.92 13.86
CA GLN A 103 -13.64 -22.24 13.21
C GLN A 103 -14.50 -23.23 14.03
N SER A 104 -14.76 -22.96 15.32
CA SER A 104 -15.54 -23.85 16.18
C SER A 104 -17.06 -23.69 16.09
N ASP A 105 -17.57 -22.62 15.46
CA ASP A 105 -19.01 -22.32 15.42
C ASP A 105 -19.65 -22.44 14.02
N ALA A 106 -18.95 -23.03 13.05
CA ALA A 106 -19.51 -23.35 11.75
C ALA A 106 -19.59 -24.88 11.56
N CYS A 107 -20.51 -25.51 12.28
CA CYS A 107 -21.09 -26.76 11.82
C CYS A 107 -22.06 -26.44 10.65
N PHE A 108 -22.06 -27.35 9.67
CA PHE A 108 -22.87 -27.35 8.45
C PHE A 108 -24.35 -27.02 8.64
#